data_AF-A0A7M5V8A3-F1
#
_entry.id   AF-A0A7M5V8A3-F1
#
_cell.length_a   1.000
_cell.length_b   1.000
_cell.length_c   1.000
_cell.angle_alpha   90.00
_cell.angle_beta   90.00
_cell.angle_gamma   90.00
#
_symmetry.space_group_name_H-M   'P 1'
#
loop_
_entity.id
_entity.type
_entity.pdbx_description
1 polymer ?
#
loop_
_entity_poly.entity_id
_entity_poly.type
_entity_poly.pdbx_seq_one_letter_code
_entity_poly.pdbx_strand_id
1 'polypeptide(L)'
;MLFSLLFKFVIFAFVGHLLVPVEAADICSVKTKNADDCREICLRSVYCRYFTYVTNWKICHLKGQYGWRRTTHPYAISGSITFPENIPRVDFYGGDLQSPC
;
A
#
# COMPACT_ATOMS: atom_id res chain seq x y z
N MET A 1 -12.57 3.62 -48.20
CA MET A 1 -11.71 4.31 -47.20
C MET A 1 -12.36 4.43 -45.81
N LEU A 2 -13.69 4.59 -45.71
CA LEU A 2 -14.42 4.68 -44.42
C LEU A 2 -14.38 3.38 -43.55
N PHE A 3 -14.39 2.20 -44.18
CA PHE A 3 -14.33 0.90 -43.47
C PHE A 3 -12.98 0.65 -42.77
N SER A 4 -11.87 1.16 -43.31
CA SER A 4 -10.54 1.04 -42.70
C SER A 4 -10.37 1.95 -41.49
N LEU A 5 -11.04 3.11 -41.48
CA LEU A 5 -11.04 4.05 -40.36
C LEU A 5 -11.88 3.53 -39.18
N LEU A 6 -13.06 2.95 -39.44
CA LEU A 6 -13.88 2.33 -38.41
C LEU A 6 -13.18 1.12 -37.76
N PHE A 7 -12.48 0.29 -38.55
CA PHE A 7 -11.72 -0.84 -38.02
C PHE A 7 -10.52 -0.40 -37.17
N LYS A 8 -9.84 0.69 -37.55
CA LYS A 8 -8.79 1.31 -36.72
C LYS A 8 -9.36 1.83 -35.40
N PHE A 9 -10.49 2.54 -35.40
CA PHE A 9 -11.13 3.03 -34.17
C PHE A 9 -11.58 1.89 -33.25
N VAL A 10 -12.13 0.80 -33.80
CA VAL A 10 -12.53 -0.38 -33.03
C VAL A 10 -11.30 -1.10 -32.44
N ILE A 11 -10.20 -1.22 -33.19
CA ILE A 11 -8.94 -1.74 -32.66
C ILE A 11 -8.38 -0.82 -31.58
N PHE A 12 -8.37 0.50 -31.73
CA PHE A 12 -7.89 1.42 -30.67
C PHE A 12 -8.76 1.35 -29.41
N ALA A 13 -10.08 1.17 -29.54
CA ALA A 13 -10.99 1.01 -28.40
C ALA A 13 -10.87 -0.36 -27.72
N PHE A 14 -10.65 -1.45 -28.47
CA PHE A 14 -10.48 -2.80 -27.91
C PHE A 14 -9.05 -3.07 -27.40
N VAL A 15 -8.02 -2.58 -28.09
CA VAL A 15 -6.61 -2.69 -27.67
C VAL A 15 -6.32 -1.78 -26.47
N GLY A 16 -7.05 -0.65 -26.36
CA GLY A 16 -6.98 0.24 -25.19
C GLY A 16 -7.43 -0.40 -23.88
N HIS A 17 -8.28 -1.44 -23.93
CA HIS A 17 -8.69 -2.20 -22.74
C HIS A 17 -7.76 -3.38 -22.42
N LEU A 18 -6.97 -3.83 -23.40
CA LEU A 18 -6.05 -4.96 -23.25
C LEU A 18 -4.62 -4.53 -22.83
N LEU A 19 -4.30 -3.24 -22.98
CA LEU A 19 -3.01 -2.64 -22.60
C LEU A 19 -3.10 -1.69 -21.40
N VAL A 20 -4.13 -1.78 -20.57
CA VAL A 20 -4.00 -1.23 -19.22
C VAL A 20 -3.14 -2.25 -18.47
N PRO A 21 -1.86 -1.96 -18.16
CA PRO A 21 -1.20 -2.77 -17.15
C PRO A 21 -2.13 -2.72 -15.96
N VAL A 22 -2.61 -3.88 -15.49
CA VAL A 22 -3.25 -3.97 -14.18
C VAL A 22 -2.22 -3.36 -13.24
N GLU A 23 -2.40 -2.09 -12.90
CA GLU A 23 -1.48 -1.38 -12.02
C GLU A 23 -1.42 -2.26 -10.79
N ALA A 24 -0.22 -2.74 -10.47
CA ALA A 24 0.00 -3.49 -9.25
C ALA A 24 -0.73 -2.70 -8.16
N ALA A 25 -1.75 -3.30 -7.53
CA ALA A 25 -2.59 -2.61 -6.55
C ALA A 25 -1.67 -1.75 -5.69
N ASP A 26 -1.83 -0.43 -5.76
CA ASP A 26 -0.88 0.48 -5.14
C ASP A 26 -1.05 0.35 -3.63
N ILE A 27 -0.22 -0.52 -3.03
CA ILE A 27 -0.22 -0.79 -1.60
C ILE A 27 0.35 0.47 -0.95
N CYS A 28 -0.44 1.05 -0.05
CA CYS A 28 -0.11 2.27 0.68
C CYS A 28 1.16 2.09 1.51
N SER A 29 2.29 2.38 0.87
CA SER A 29 3.62 2.25 1.43
C SER A 29 4.42 3.51 1.13
N VAL A 30 4.97 4.11 2.18
CA VAL A 30 5.65 5.41 2.09
C VAL A 30 7.02 5.35 2.73
N LYS A 31 7.97 6.12 2.21
CA LYS A 31 9.30 6.24 2.86
C LYS A 31 9.21 7.11 4.11
N THR A 32 9.74 6.63 5.22
CA THR A 32 9.83 7.35 6.50
C THR A 32 11.20 7.19 7.15
N LYS A 33 11.61 8.07 8.06
CA LYS A 33 12.95 7.96 8.67
C LYS A 33 12.99 6.93 9.79
N ASN A 34 11.86 6.73 10.47
CA ASN A 34 11.71 5.85 11.62
C ASN A 34 10.24 5.41 11.78
N ALA A 35 9.96 4.61 12.82
CA ALA A 35 8.62 4.09 13.12
C ALA A 35 7.66 5.18 13.64
N ASP A 36 8.16 6.23 14.29
CA ASP A 36 7.33 7.32 14.80
C ASP A 36 6.84 8.22 13.66
N ASP A 37 7.70 8.52 12.68
CA ASP A 37 7.29 9.17 11.44
C ASP A 37 6.22 8.33 10.70
N CYS A 38 6.34 7.01 10.71
CA CYS A 38 5.36 6.10 10.11
C CYS A 38 4.00 6.16 10.83
N ARG A 39 4.01 6.23 12.16
CA ARG A 39 2.82 6.46 12.98
C ARG A 39 2.16 7.80 12.67
N GLU A 40 2.93 8.87 12.54
CA GLU A 40 2.41 10.21 12.19
C GLU A 40 1.71 10.23 10.83
N ILE A 41 2.22 9.50 9.85
CA ILE A 41 1.54 9.34 8.56
C ILE A 41 0.26 8.51 8.74
N CYS A 42 0.33 7.40 9.46
CA CYS A 42 -0.86 6.56 9.72
C CYS A 42 -1.96 7.35 10.42
N LEU A 43 -1.62 8.26 11.35
CA LEU A 43 -2.58 9.16 12.00
C LEU A 43 -3.29 10.09 11.03
N ARG A 44 -2.66 10.44 9.90
CA ARG A 44 -3.22 11.33 8.87
C ARG A 44 -3.94 10.59 7.74
N SER A 45 -3.80 9.27 7.64
CA SER A 45 -4.50 8.45 6.65
C SER A 45 -5.81 7.93 7.23
N VAL A 46 -6.93 8.23 6.56
CA VAL A 46 -8.29 8.03 7.06
C VAL A 46 -8.58 6.58 7.47
N TYR A 47 -8.02 5.61 6.75
CA TYR A 47 -8.28 4.18 6.98
C TYR A 47 -7.19 3.48 7.79
N CYS A 48 -6.09 4.15 8.10
CA CYS A 48 -4.97 3.53 8.78
C CYS A 48 -5.23 3.43 10.29
N ARG A 49 -5.05 2.23 10.84
CA ARG A 49 -5.18 1.95 12.29
C ARG A 49 -3.92 1.34 12.88
N TYR A 50 -3.16 0.66 12.04
CA TYR A 50 -1.91 0.00 12.37
C TYR A 50 -0.88 0.28 11.30
N PHE A 51 0.39 0.02 11.61
CA PHE A 51 1.46 0.16 10.63
C PHE A 51 2.56 -0.86 10.88
N THR A 52 3.35 -1.12 9.86
CA THR A 52 4.65 -1.80 10.00
C THR A 52 5.73 -1.00 9.28
N TYR A 53 6.72 -0.55 10.04
CA TYR A 53 7.93 0.10 9.52
C TYR A 53 9.04 -0.93 9.35
N VAL A 54 9.55 -1.07 8.12
CA VAL A 54 10.69 -1.95 7.81
C VAL A 54 11.97 -1.13 7.78
N THR A 55 12.85 -1.37 8.77
CA THR A 55 14.03 -0.54 9.05
C THR A 55 15.07 -0.57 7.93
N ASN A 56 15.25 -1.72 7.25
CA ASN A 56 16.25 -1.86 6.18
C ASN A 56 15.95 -0.99 4.96
N TRP A 57 14.68 -0.93 4.56
CA TRP A 57 14.25 -0.18 3.38
C TRP A 57 13.66 1.18 3.71
N LYS A 58 13.45 1.46 5.00
CA LYS A 58 12.84 2.69 5.51
C LYS A 58 11.43 2.90 4.93
N ILE A 59 10.67 1.80 4.83
CA ILE A 59 9.32 1.78 4.27
C ILE A 59 8.31 1.58 5.40
N CYS A 60 7.27 2.39 5.38
CA CYS A 60 6.11 2.36 6.24
C CYS A 60 4.94 1.75 5.47
N HIS A 61 4.47 0.58 5.88
CA HIS A 61 3.26 -0.03 5.34
C HIS A 61 2.07 0.38 6.20
N LEU A 62 1.11 1.12 5.60
CA LEU A 62 -0.11 1.55 6.27
C LEU A 62 -1.12 0.41 6.27
N LYS A 63 -1.69 0.11 7.44
CA LYS A 63 -2.56 -1.05 7.64
C LYS A 63 -3.92 -0.63 8.17
N GLY A 64 -4.94 -1.26 7.60
CA GLY A 64 -6.32 -1.09 8.03
C GLY A 64 -6.59 -1.75 9.37
N GLN A 65 -7.84 -1.68 9.80
CA GLN A 65 -8.27 -2.26 11.08
C GLN A 65 -8.18 -3.80 11.11
N TYR A 66 -8.33 -4.45 9.96
CA TYR A 66 -8.45 -5.91 9.82
C TYR A 66 -7.55 -6.46 8.72
N GLY A 67 -7.51 -7.78 8.56
CA GLY A 67 -6.84 -8.46 7.44
C GLY A 67 -5.33 -8.68 7.63
N TRP A 68 -4.77 -8.26 8.76
CA TRP A 68 -3.39 -8.53 9.14
C TRP A 68 -3.29 -9.66 10.16
N ARG A 69 -2.12 -10.31 10.21
CA ARG A 69 -1.75 -11.27 11.27
C ARG A 69 -0.40 -10.88 11.85
N ARG A 70 -0.19 -11.17 13.14
CA ARG A 70 1.11 -10.93 13.78
C ARG A 70 2.12 -11.99 13.36
N THR A 71 3.23 -11.58 12.79
CA THR A 71 4.38 -12.43 12.44
C THR A 71 5.67 -11.83 13.02
N THR A 72 6.70 -12.67 13.16
CA THR A 72 8.03 -12.21 13.58
C THR A 72 8.85 -11.84 12.34
N HIS A 73 9.40 -10.64 12.31
CA HIS A 73 10.30 -10.20 11.23
C HIS A 73 11.41 -9.32 11.80
N PRO A 74 12.70 -9.67 11.62
CA PRO A 74 13.81 -9.08 12.37
C PRO A 74 14.00 -7.57 12.16
N TYR A 75 13.53 -7.05 11.02
CA TYR A 75 13.66 -5.64 10.63
C TYR A 75 12.34 -4.88 10.70
N ALA A 76 11.27 -5.50 11.22
CA ALA A 76 9.96 -4.86 11.32
C ALA A 76 9.76 -4.24 12.70
N ILE A 77 9.19 -3.04 12.72
CA ILE A 77 8.68 -2.37 13.92
C ILE A 77 7.24 -2.02 13.63
N SER A 78 6.30 -2.61 14.36
CA SER A 78 4.87 -2.38 14.16
C SER A 78 4.27 -1.54 15.27
N GLY A 79 3.14 -0.89 15.01
CA GLY A 79 2.45 -0.09 16.01
C GLY A 79 1.01 0.19 15.63
N SER A 80 0.31 0.91 16.52
CA SER A 80 -1.05 1.38 16.31
C SER A 80 -1.15 2.86 16.61
N ILE A 81 -2.03 3.56 15.92
CA ILE A 81 -2.30 4.97 16.20
C ILE A 81 -2.88 5.22 17.62
N THR A 82 -3.45 4.18 18.24
CA THR A 82 -4.09 4.30 19.57
C THR A 82 -3.07 4.24 20.71
N PHE A 83 -1.97 3.51 20.52
CA PHE A 83 -1.01 3.23 21.60
C PHE A 83 0.40 3.67 21.18
N PRO A 84 1.08 4.54 21.94
CA PRO A 84 2.37 5.15 21.56
C PRO A 84 3.52 4.14 21.48
N GLU A 85 3.38 2.97 22.09
CA GLU A 85 4.43 1.94 22.10
C GLU A 85 4.60 1.30 20.72
N ASN A 86 5.85 1.17 20.29
CA ASN A 86 6.24 0.44 19.10
C ASN A 86 6.64 -0.99 19.49
N ILE A 87 6.26 -1.96 18.66
CA ILE A 87 6.50 -3.39 18.89
C ILE A 87 7.65 -3.83 17.95
N PRO A 88 8.89 -3.95 18.46
CA PRO A 88 10.03 -4.34 17.64
C PRO A 88 9.97 -5.82 17.26
N ARG A 89 10.58 -6.14 16.11
CA ARG A 89 10.66 -7.49 15.52
C ARG A 89 9.31 -8.13 15.20
N VAL A 90 8.29 -7.31 14.99
CA VAL A 90 6.93 -7.75 14.66
C VAL A 90 6.48 -7.08 13.37
N ASP A 91 5.95 -7.89 12.46
CA ASP A 91 5.23 -7.46 11.27
C ASP A 91 3.74 -7.79 11.44
N PHE A 92 2.89 -6.83 11.11
CA PHE A 92 1.46 -7.06 10.96
C PHE A 92 1.17 -7.49 9.53
N TYR A 93 1.67 -8.66 9.14
CA TYR A 93 1.64 -9.15 7.76
C TYR A 93 0.23 -9.15 7.16
N GLY A 94 0.06 -8.52 5.99
CA GLY A 94 -1.24 -8.31 5.34
C GLY A 94 -1.98 -7.07 5.87
N GLY A 95 -3.27 -6.97 5.52
CA GLY A 95 -4.15 -5.87 5.95
C GLY A 95 -3.70 -4.49 5.48
N ASP A 96 -2.79 -4.42 4.50
CA ASP A 96 -2.27 -3.17 3.96
C ASP A 96 -3.38 -2.41 3.22
N LEU A 97 -3.38 -1.09 3.36
CA LEU A 97 -4.29 -0.23 2.61
C LEU A 97 -3.92 -0.24 1.12
N GLN A 98 -4.93 -0.06 0.28
CA GLN A 98 -4.80 0.10 -1.17
C GLN A 98 -5.23 1.52 -1.53
N SER A 99 -4.71 2.04 -2.65
CA SER A 99 -5.06 3.37 -3.12
C SER A 99 -6.58 3.57 -3.32
N PRO A 100 -7.10 4.79 -3.07
CA PRO A 100 -6.40 5.95 -2.53
C PRO A 100 -6.08 5.82 -1.02
N CYS A 101 -4.85 6.21 -0.67
CA CYS A 101 -4.35 6.34 0.70
C CYS A 101 -4.64 7.75 1.25
#